data_AF-A0AAN3T9R0-F1
#
_entry.id   AF-A0AAN3T9R0-F1
#
_cell.length_a   1.000
_cell.length_b   1.000
_cell.length_c   1.000
_cell.angle_alpha   90.00
_cell.angle_beta   90.00
_cell.angle_gamma   90.00
#
_symmetry.space_group_name_H-M   'P 1'
#
loop_
_entity.id
_entity.type
_entity.pdbx_description
1 polymer ?
#
loop_
_entity_poly.entity_id
_entity_poly.type
_entity_poly.pdbx_seq_one_letter_code
_entity_poly.pdbx_strand_id
1 'polypeptide(L)' 'VFIGIVAGIGMLWFQDLMPGRAGAATTLFTNSISTGVILAGVIQGAIAQSWGHFAVYWIIAVISVVALFLTAKVKDI' A
#
# COMPACT_ATOMS: atom_id res chain seq x y z
N VAL A 1 3.19 9.40 -14.69
CA VAL A 1 3.43 8.30 -15.65
C VAL A 1 4.10 7.10 -14.98
N PHE A 2 5.33 7.21 -14.46
CA PHE A 2 6.03 6.09 -13.80
C PHE A 2 5.23 5.45 -12.64
N ILE A 3 4.77 6.25 -11.67
CA ILE A 3 4.00 5.76 -10.50
C ILE A 3 2.72 5.02 -10.94
N GLY A 4 2.03 5.52 -11.98
CA GLY A 4 0.81 4.90 -12.50
C GLY A 4 1.08 3.56 -13.18
N ILE A 5 2.18 3.44 -13.92
CA ILE A 5 2.59 2.17 -14.55
C ILE A 5 2.90 1.12 -13.47
N VAL A 6 3.69 1.49 -12.46
CA VAL A 6 4.04 0.60 -11.34
C VAL A 6 2.81 0.19 -10.55
N ALA A 7 1.88 1.12 -10.28
CA ALA A 7 0.61 0.81 -9.62
C ALA A 7 -0.26 -0.14 -10.45
N GLY A 8 -0.27 0.03 -11.78
CA GLY A 8 -0.98 -0.87 -12.70
C GLY A 8 -0.43 -2.30 -12.69
N ILE A 9 0.89 -2.46 -12.66
CA ILE A 9 1.54 -3.78 -12.55
C ILE A 9 1.17 -4.47 -11.23
N GLY A 10 1.15 -3.72 -10.11
CA GLY A 10 0.73 -4.26 -8.81
C GLY A 10 -0.72 -4.76 -8.80
N MET A 11 -1.62 -4.07 -9.51
CA MET A 11 -3.00 -4.53 -9.67
C MET A 11 -3.09 -5.80 -10.49
N LEU A 12 -2.34 -5.92 -11.59
CA LEU A 12 -2.29 -7.14 -12.41
C LEU A 12 -1.80 -8.33 -11.58
N TRP A 13 -0.74 -8.15 -10.79
CA TRP A 13 -0.26 -9.20 -9.88
C TRP A 13 -1.34 -9.68 -8.89
N PHE A 14 -2.14 -8.76 -8.35
CA PHE A 14 -3.28 -9.11 -7.49
C PHE A 14 -4.42 -9.83 -8.23
N GLN A 15 -4.66 -9.48 -9.50
CA GLN A 15 -5.64 -10.17 -10.33
C GLN A 15 -5.18 -11.60 -10.66
N ASP A 16 -3.89 -11.79 -10.91
CA ASP A 16 -3.29 -13.11 -11.17
C ASP A 16 -3.38 -14.04 -9.95
N LEU A 17 -3.27 -13.48 -8.73
CA LEU A 17 -3.50 -14.20 -7.46
C LEU A 17 -4.97 -14.59 -7.21
N MET A 18 -5.93 -13.99 -7.92
CA MET A 18 -7.37 -14.26 -7.77
C MET A 18 -8.03 -14.63 -9.12
N PRO A 19 -7.62 -15.75 -9.73
CA PRO A 19 -8.11 -16.15 -11.05
C PRO A 19 -9.64 -16.38 -11.02
N GLY A 20 -10.32 -15.90 -12.07
CA GLY A 20 -11.79 -15.95 -12.16
C GLY A 20 -12.53 -14.90 -11.32
N ARG A 21 -11.82 -14.06 -10.55
CA ARG A 21 -12.41 -12.98 -9.73
C ARG A 21 -11.70 -11.63 -9.90
N ALA A 22 -11.24 -11.32 -11.11
CA ALA A 22 -10.49 -10.10 -11.41
C ALA A 22 -11.20 -8.79 -10.96
N GLY A 23 -12.53 -8.72 -11.07
CA GLY A 23 -13.31 -7.58 -10.57
C GLY A 23 -13.23 -7.39 -9.05
N ALA A 24 -13.20 -8.50 -8.29
CA ALA A 24 -13.05 -8.46 -6.84
C ALA A 24 -11.62 -8.06 -6.44
N ALA A 25 -10.60 -8.57 -7.15
CA ALA A 25 -9.20 -8.18 -6.94
C ALA A 25 -8.99 -6.68 -7.14
N THR A 26 -9.51 -6.11 -8.24
CA THR A 26 -9.44 -4.66 -8.50
C THR A 26 -10.16 -3.87 -7.42
N THR A 27 -11.36 -4.30 -6.99
CA THR A 27 -12.12 -3.63 -5.93
C THR A 27 -11.38 -3.66 -4.59
N LEU A 28 -10.78 -4.80 -4.22
CA LEU A 28 -9.96 -4.91 -3.02
C LEU A 28 -8.72 -4.02 -3.11
N PHE A 29 -8.05 -3.99 -4.26
CA PHE A 29 -6.88 -3.15 -4.49
C PHE A 29 -7.24 -1.66 -4.36
N THR A 30 -8.27 -1.18 -5.05
CA THR A 30 -8.68 0.25 -5.01
C THR A 30 -9.21 0.67 -3.64
N ASN A 31 -9.98 -0.19 -2.98
CA ASN A 31 -10.43 0.04 -1.61
C ASN A 31 -9.23 0.11 -0.65
N SER A 32 -8.24 -0.78 -0.80
CA SER A 32 -7.03 -0.77 0.03
C SER A 32 -6.19 0.49 -0.18
N ILE A 33 -6.05 0.99 -1.42
CA ILE A 33 -5.38 2.27 -1.69
C ILE A 33 -6.11 3.42 -0.99
N SER A 34 -7.44 3.50 -1.14
CA SER A 34 -8.24 4.56 -0.50
C SER A 34 -8.14 4.52 1.02
N THR A 35 -8.31 3.34 1.62
CA THR A 35 -8.15 3.14 3.06
C THR A 35 -6.74 3.48 3.53
N GLY A 36 -5.72 3.07 2.78
CA GLY A 36 -4.33 3.39 3.07
C GLY A 36 -4.06 4.89 3.09
N VAL A 37 -4.58 5.64 2.13
CA VAL A 37 -4.44 7.12 2.07
C VAL A 37 -5.13 7.78 3.27
N ILE A 38 -6.32 7.33 3.64
CA ILE A 38 -7.05 7.85 4.82
C ILE A 38 -6.24 7.62 6.10
N LEU A 39 -5.78 6.38 6.32
CA LEU A 39 -4.97 6.05 7.50
C LEU A 39 -3.65 6.80 7.52
N ALA A 40 -2.97 6.91 6.37
CA ALA A 40 -1.72 7.65 6.23
C ALA A 40 -1.90 9.12 6.61
N GLY A 41 -2.99 9.76 6.19
CA GLY A 41 -3.30 11.15 6.57
C GLY A 41 -3.48 11.33 8.08
N VAL A 42 -4.24 10.44 8.73
CA VAL A 42 -4.47 10.48 10.18
C VAL A 42 -3.16 10.27 10.95
N ILE A 43 -2.39 9.24 10.58
CA ILE A 43 -1.12 8.89 11.23
C ILE A 43 -0.11 10.02 11.03
N GLN A 44 0.06 10.50 9.80
CA GLN A 44 0.97 11.60 9.46
C GLN A 44 0.61 12.88 10.23
N GLY A 45 -0.68 13.25 10.29
CA GLY A 45 -1.12 14.43 11.03
C GLY A 45 -0.81 14.33 12.53
N ALA A 46 -1.12 13.19 13.14
CA ALA A 46 -0.85 12.96 14.56
C ALA A 46 0.66 13.02 14.89
N ILE A 47 1.50 12.40 14.07
CA ILE A 47 2.96 12.38 14.25
C ILE A 47 3.57 13.75 14.01
N ALA A 48 3.15 14.43 12.94
CA ALA A 48 3.68 15.75 12.60
C ALA A 48 3.37 16.78 13.70
N GLN A 49 2.21 16.67 14.34
CA GLN A 49 1.82 17.54 15.44
C GLN A 49 2.61 17.26 16.74
N SER A 50 2.94 15.99 17.03
CA SER A 50 3.61 15.62 18.29
C SER A 50 5.14 15.70 18.23
N TRP A 51 5.75 15.27 17.11
CA TRP A 51 7.21 15.11 16.97
C TRP A 51 7.79 15.86 15.76
N GLY A 52 6.96 16.65 15.06
CA GLY A 52 7.36 17.39 13.87
C GLY A 52 7.42 16.53 12.61
N HIS A 53 7.56 17.18 11.46
CA HIS A 53 7.51 16.52 10.15
C HIS A 53 8.66 15.53 9.91
N PHE A 54 9.80 15.68 10.59
CA PHE A 54 10.95 14.80 10.39
C PHE A 54 10.65 13.35 10.83
N ALA A 55 9.88 13.17 11.91
CA ALA A 55 9.52 11.85 12.43
C ALA A 55 8.64 11.03 11.46
N VAL A 56 7.88 11.70 10.59
CA VAL A 56 7.02 11.07 9.59
C VAL A 56 7.84 10.24 8.60
N TYR A 57 9.01 10.72 8.18
CA TYR A 57 9.87 10.01 7.21
C TYR A 57 10.36 8.67 7.76
N TRP A 58 10.76 8.63 9.02
CA TRP A 58 11.17 7.39 9.68
C TRP A 58 10.04 6.39 9.79
N ILE A 59 8.83 6.86 10.10
CA ILE A 59 7.67 5.99 10.23
C ILE A 59 7.25 5.42 8.87
N ILE A 60 7.25 6.22 7.81
CA ILE A 60 7.01 5.74 6.45
C ILE A 60 8.07 4.71 6.05
N ALA A 61 9.35 4.95 6.37
CA ALA A 61 10.42 4.01 6.07
C ALA A 61 10.20 2.64 6.75
N VAL A 62 9.83 2.63 8.03
CA VAL A 62 9.49 1.39 8.76
C VAL A 62 8.29 0.68 8.11
N ILE A 63 7.21 1.42 7.81
CA ILE A 63 6.01 0.85 7.17
C ILE A 63 6.35 0.27 5.78
N SER A 64 7.19 0.94 5.00
CA SER A 64 7.64 0.44 3.69
C SER A 64 8.45 -0.85 3.82
N VAL A 65 9.35 -0.96 4.80
CA VAL A 65 10.11 -2.19 5.04
C VAL A 65 9.19 -3.34 5.47
N VAL A 66 8.22 -3.07 6.35
CA VAL A 66 7.22 -4.07 6.76
C VAL A 66 6.37 -4.52 5.58
N ALA A 67 5.90 -3.58 4.74
CA ALA A 67 5.13 -3.90 3.55
C ALA A 67 5.93 -4.78 2.58
N LEU A 68 7.19 -4.43 2.31
CA LEU A 68 8.09 -5.24 1.46
C LEU A 68 8.29 -6.65 2.03
N PHE A 69 8.50 -6.76 3.35
CA PHE A 69 8.64 -8.06 4.00
C PHE A 69 7.38 -8.92 3.86
N LEU A 70 6.20 -8.34 4.06
CA LEU A 70 4.93 -9.04 3.91
C LEU A 70 4.70 -9.48 2.46
N THR A 71 4.97 -8.61 1.48
CA THR A 71 4.88 -8.96 0.06
C THR A 71 5.84 -10.09 -0.31
N ALA A 72 7.06 -10.08 0.22
CA ALA A 72 8.04 -11.16 -0.02
C ALA A 72 7.64 -12.52 0.60
N LYS A 73 6.67 -12.54 1.52
CA LYS A 73 6.14 -13.78 2.14
C LYS A 73 4.90 -14.33 1.42
N VAL A 74 4.33 -13.59 0.47
CA VAL A 74 3.26 -14.13 -0.37
C VAL A 74 3.84 -15.26 -1.19
N LYS A 75 3.29 -16.46 -1.00
CA LYS A 75 3.66 -17.66 -1.73
C LYS A 75 2.64 -17.83 -2.85
N ASP A 76 3.12 -17.79 -4.09
CA ASP A 76 2.27 -18.07 -5.26
C ASP A 76 1.70 -19.50 -5.09
N ILE A 77 0.37 -19.61 -5.17
CA ILE A 77 -0.40 -20.84 -4.99
C ILE A 77 -0.41 -21.63 -6.29
#